data_AF-A0A1G1JQ85-F1
#
_entry.id   AF-A0A1G1JQ85-F1
#
_cell.length_a   1.000
_cell.length_b   1.000
_cell.length_c   1.000
_cell.angle_alpha   90.00
_cell.angle_beta   90.00
_cell.angle_gamma   90.00
#
_symmetry.space_group_name_H-M   'P 1'
#
loop_
_entity.id
_entity.type
_entity.pdbx_description
1 polymer ?
#
loop_
_entity_poly.entity_id
_entity_poly.type
_entity_poly.pdbx_seq_one_letter_code
_entity_poly.pdbx_strand_id
1 'polypeptide(L)'
;MIIAEPRFSASLVSGENDVLKFDDIGCAAHYQMNQPGPPERFWVHDFLTEQWVDGKAAFFVYSGNLVTPMGYGLAAFSGRAEAEKFAENEKGRQVSWEETPGILRSKSQLTKGGT
;
A
#
# COMPACT_ATOMS: atom_id res chain seq x y z
N MET A 1 -17.99 -0.33 -0.08
CA MET A 1 -16.74 -0.33 0.71
C MET A 1 -16.70 0.96 1.52
N ILE A 2 -16.35 0.91 2.80
CA ILE A 2 -16.21 2.08 3.67
C ILE A 2 -14.72 2.34 3.84
N ILE A 3 -14.26 3.56 3.59
CA ILE A 3 -12.88 3.97 3.85
C ILE A 3 -12.89 4.68 5.20
N ALA A 4 -12.37 4.00 6.23
CA ALA A 4 -12.31 4.55 7.59
C ALA A 4 -11.10 5.48 7.79
N GLU A 5 -9.98 5.18 7.13
CA GLU A 5 -8.72 5.93 7.26
C GLU A 5 -8.16 6.26 5.87
N PRO A 6 -8.47 7.45 5.33
CA PRO A 6 -8.10 7.83 3.96
C PRO A 6 -6.61 7.70 3.66
N ARG A 7 -5.73 8.00 4.63
CA ARG A 7 -4.26 7.92 4.52
C ARG A 7 -3.70 6.54 4.12
N PHE A 8 -4.48 5.48 4.29
CA PHE A 8 -4.12 4.13 3.87
C PHE A 8 -4.86 3.67 2.62
N SER A 9 -5.78 4.48 2.11
CA SER A 9 -6.61 4.09 1.00
C SER A 9 -5.88 4.20 -0.33
N ALA A 10 -6.31 3.37 -1.26
CA ALA A 10 -5.76 3.30 -2.60
C ALA A 10 -6.88 3.18 -3.63
N SER A 11 -6.59 3.53 -4.86
CA SER A 11 -7.50 3.36 -5.99
C SER A 11 -6.74 2.86 -7.20
N LEU A 12 -7.34 1.94 -7.94
CA LEU A 12 -6.81 1.40 -9.19
C LEU A 12 -7.83 1.57 -10.30
N VAL A 13 -7.35 1.80 -11.51
CA VAL A 13 -8.17 1.64 -12.72
C VAL A 13 -8.03 0.21 -13.21
N SER A 14 -9.14 -0.52 -13.28
CA SER A 14 -9.18 -1.84 -13.90
C SER A 14 -9.71 -1.75 -15.33
N GLY A 15 -9.15 -2.57 -16.23
CA GLY A 15 -9.66 -2.86 -17.58
C GLY A 15 -10.49 -1.75 -18.23
N GLU A 16 -11.82 -1.89 -18.17
CA GLU A 16 -12.83 -1.02 -18.81
C GLU A 16 -12.98 0.40 -18.18
N ASN A 17 -11.89 0.99 -17.67
CA ASN A 17 -11.86 2.27 -16.97
C ASN A 17 -12.64 2.34 -15.64
N ASP A 18 -13.01 1.19 -15.08
CA ASP A 18 -13.64 1.17 -13.76
C ASP A 18 -12.63 1.54 -12.67
N VAL A 19 -13.05 2.45 -11.80
CA VAL A 19 -12.26 2.92 -10.67
C VAL A 19 -12.60 2.09 -9.44
N LEU A 20 -11.68 1.20 -9.07
CA LEU A 20 -11.75 0.43 -7.85
C LEU A 20 -11.14 1.25 -6.71
N LYS A 21 -11.76 1.17 -5.52
CA LYS A 21 -11.30 1.84 -4.31
C LYS A 21 -11.05 0.80 -3.22
N PHE A 22 -10.01 1.01 -2.44
CA PHE A 22 -9.54 0.13 -1.40
C PHE A 22 -9.31 0.96 -0.13
N ASP A 23 -9.66 0.43 1.02
CA ASP A 23 -9.45 1.05 2.33
C ASP A 23 -8.01 0.89 2.84
N ASP A 24 -7.22 0.05 2.18
CA ASP A 24 -5.83 -0.26 2.50
C ASP A 24 -5.00 -0.46 1.22
N ILE A 25 -3.80 0.12 1.17
CA ILE A 25 -2.84 -0.03 0.06
C ILE A 25 -2.51 -1.52 -0.18
N GLY A 26 -2.46 -2.33 0.88
CA GLY A 26 -2.22 -3.75 0.76
C GLY A 26 -3.36 -4.51 0.07
N CYS A 27 -4.62 -4.07 0.22
CA CYS A 27 -5.75 -4.63 -0.54
C CYS A 27 -5.59 -4.35 -2.03
N ALA A 28 -5.20 -3.13 -2.39
CA ALA A 28 -4.90 -2.72 -3.76
C ALA A 28 -3.76 -3.56 -4.37
N ALA A 29 -2.65 -3.72 -3.65
CA ALA A 29 -1.53 -4.55 -4.08
C ALA A 29 -1.94 -6.03 -4.21
N HIS A 30 -2.73 -6.56 -3.26
CA HIS A 30 -3.23 -7.94 -3.32
C HIS A 30 -4.15 -8.18 -4.52
N TYR A 31 -5.05 -7.23 -4.82
CA TYR A 31 -5.89 -7.28 -6.00
C TYR A 31 -5.04 -7.34 -7.28
N GLN A 32 -4.03 -6.45 -7.40
CA GLN A 32 -3.16 -6.36 -8.56
C GLN A 32 -2.37 -7.65 -8.82
N MET A 33 -2.02 -8.42 -7.78
CA MET A 33 -1.33 -9.71 -7.94
C MET A 33 -2.09 -10.74 -8.78
N ASN A 34 -3.42 -10.60 -8.89
CA ASN A 34 -4.28 -11.48 -9.66
C ASN A 34 -4.66 -10.90 -11.04
N GLN A 35 -4.09 -9.74 -11.40
CA GLN A 35 -4.29 -9.09 -12.68
C GLN A 35 -3.07 -9.29 -13.59
N PRO A 36 -3.26 -9.29 -14.92
CA PRO A 36 -2.13 -9.34 -15.84
C PRO A 36 -1.34 -8.03 -15.82
N GLY A 37 -0.02 -8.12 -15.67
CA GLY A 37 0.89 -6.97 -15.74
C GLY A 37 0.82 -6.03 -14.52
N PRO A 38 1.57 -4.92 -14.56
CA PRO A 38 1.51 -3.85 -13.56
C PRO A 38 0.25 -2.98 -13.75
N PRO A 39 -0.18 -2.25 -12.72
CA PRO A 39 -1.32 -1.34 -12.84
C PRO A 39 -1.00 -0.19 -13.79
N GLU A 40 -1.87 0.04 -14.78
CA GLU A 40 -1.69 1.15 -15.72
C GLU A 40 -1.80 2.51 -15.01
N ARG A 41 -2.80 2.64 -14.14
CA ARG A 41 -3.09 3.84 -13.34
C ARG A 41 -3.58 3.45 -11.97
N PHE A 42 -2.94 4.00 -10.95
CA PHE A 42 -3.35 3.85 -9.58
C PHE A 42 -2.94 5.07 -8.78
N TRP A 43 -3.69 5.34 -7.72
CA TRP A 43 -3.44 6.42 -6.79
C TRP A 43 -3.49 5.91 -5.37
N VAL A 44 -2.72 6.56 -4.53
CA VAL A 44 -2.66 6.30 -3.09
C VAL A 44 -2.76 7.63 -2.38
N HIS A 45 -3.31 7.63 -1.18
CA HIS A 45 -3.25 8.81 -0.35
C HIS A 45 -1.86 8.95 0.27
N ASP A 46 -1.35 10.18 0.26
CA ASP A 46 -0.21 10.56 1.07
C ASP A 46 -0.56 10.43 2.56
N PHE A 47 0.32 9.78 3.32
CA PHE A 47 0.08 9.42 4.71
C PHE A 47 -0.11 10.63 5.63
N LEU A 48 0.52 11.77 5.31
CA LEU A 48 0.52 12.97 6.15
C LEU A 48 -0.56 13.96 5.74
N THR A 49 -0.74 14.17 4.44
CA THR A 49 -1.59 15.22 3.88
C THR A 49 -2.94 14.71 3.41
N GLU A 50 -3.11 13.39 3.28
CA GLU A 50 -4.31 12.76 2.73
C GLU A 50 -4.64 13.30 1.32
N GLN A 51 -3.66 13.77 0.57
CA GLN A 51 -3.82 14.11 -0.85
C GLN A 51 -3.63 12.88 -1.73
N TRP A 52 -4.31 12.83 -2.86
CA TRP A 52 -4.09 11.78 -3.85
C TRP A 52 -2.73 11.97 -4.54
N VAL A 53 -1.94 10.92 -4.57
CA VAL A 53 -0.63 10.85 -5.23
C VAL A 53 -0.68 9.77 -6.29
N ASP A 54 -0.07 10.03 -7.46
CA ASP A 54 0.15 8.98 -8.45
C ASP A 54 1.01 7.89 -7.81
N GLY A 55 0.48 6.67 -7.76
CA GLY A 55 1.14 5.57 -7.09
C GLY A 55 2.49 5.20 -7.70
N LYS A 56 2.75 5.56 -8.98
CA LYS A 56 4.07 5.38 -9.62
C LYS A 56 5.11 6.41 -9.14
N ALA A 57 4.65 7.55 -8.65
CA ALA A 57 5.50 8.62 -8.11
C ALA A 57 5.60 8.60 -6.57
N ALA A 58 4.78 7.78 -5.91
CA ALA A 58 4.76 7.67 -4.46
C ALA A 58 5.95 6.86 -3.93
N PHE A 59 6.39 7.20 -2.73
CA PHE A 59 7.36 6.45 -1.93
C PHE A 59 6.59 5.59 -0.92
N PHE A 60 6.78 4.27 -0.96
CA PHE A 60 6.11 3.36 -0.04
C PHE A 60 7.02 2.95 1.11
N VAL A 61 6.44 2.85 2.29
CA VAL A 61 7.09 2.31 3.48
C VAL A 61 6.30 1.10 3.95
N TYR A 62 7.01 0.00 4.18
CA TYR A 62 6.47 -1.15 4.88
C TYR A 62 7.03 -1.20 6.30
N SER A 63 6.15 -1.38 7.28
CA SER A 63 6.54 -1.76 8.64
C SER A 63 5.58 -2.80 9.21
N GLY A 64 6.13 -3.84 9.83
CA GLY A 64 5.32 -4.82 10.57
C GLY A 64 4.70 -4.26 11.86
N ASN A 65 5.17 -3.10 12.34
CA ASN A 65 4.62 -2.43 13.52
C ASN A 65 3.47 -1.48 13.16
N LEU A 66 3.34 -1.12 11.88
CA LEU A 66 2.33 -0.18 11.42
C LEU A 66 0.96 -0.86 11.38
N VAL A 67 0.05 -0.37 12.22
CA VAL A 67 -1.36 -0.76 12.19
C VAL A 67 -2.05 -0.03 11.05
N THR A 68 -2.74 -0.78 10.21
CA THR A 68 -3.47 -0.30 9.02
C THR A 68 -4.85 -0.99 9.02
N PRO A 69 -5.88 -0.43 8.34
CA PRO A 69 -7.25 -0.95 8.41
C PRO A 69 -7.36 -2.45 8.12
N MET A 70 -6.59 -2.94 7.15
CA MET A 70 -6.55 -4.36 6.76
C MET A 70 -5.25 -5.05 7.22
N GLY A 71 -4.44 -4.34 8.00
CA GLY A 71 -3.27 -4.84 8.69
C GLY A 71 -2.05 -5.04 7.79
N TYR A 72 -2.04 -4.63 6.52
CA TYR A 72 -0.92 -4.92 5.63
C TYR A 72 0.36 -4.12 5.94
N GLY A 73 0.27 -3.05 6.71
CA GLY A 73 1.45 -2.32 7.22
C GLY A 73 2.15 -1.48 6.16
N LEU A 74 1.41 -0.99 5.17
CA LEU A 74 1.91 -0.13 4.10
C LEU A 74 1.40 1.31 4.28
N ALA A 75 2.32 2.27 4.11
CA ALA A 75 2.01 3.69 4.01
C ALA A 75 2.65 4.26 2.74
N ALA A 76 2.06 5.31 2.17
CA ALA A 76 2.56 5.99 0.99
C ALA A 76 2.85 7.47 1.27
N PHE A 77 3.86 8.01 0.62
CA PHE A 77 4.29 9.39 0.77
C PHE A 77 4.56 10.01 -0.60
N SER A 78 4.21 11.28 -0.74
CA SER A 78 4.56 12.10 -1.90
C SER A 78 6.04 12.52 -1.90
N GLY A 79 6.66 12.58 -0.72
CA GLY A 79 8.04 13.01 -0.52
C GLY A 79 8.95 11.91 0.03
N ARG A 80 10.17 11.84 -0.52
CA ARG A 80 11.18 10.84 -0.13
C ARG A 80 11.67 11.04 1.30
N ALA A 81 11.88 12.29 1.71
CA ALA A 81 12.42 12.61 3.04
C ALA A 81 11.43 12.21 4.15
N GLU A 82 10.13 12.43 3.92
CA GLU A 82 9.06 12.03 4.82
C GLU A 82 8.97 10.51 4.92
N ALA A 83 9.07 9.79 3.79
CA ALA A 83 9.11 8.34 3.77
C ALA A 83 10.32 7.77 4.54
N GLU A 84 11.50 8.36 4.36
CA GLU A 84 12.73 7.96 5.06
C GLU A 84 12.56 8.12 6.58
N LYS A 85 12.15 9.31 7.01
CA LYS A 85 11.93 9.62 8.43
C LYS A 85 10.87 8.71 9.05
N PHE A 86 9.79 8.44 8.32
CA PHE A 86 8.73 7.56 8.79
C PHE A 86 9.22 6.11 8.91
N ALA A 87 9.98 5.61 7.93
CA ALA A 87 10.57 4.28 7.98
C ALA A 87 11.47 4.10 9.20
N GLU A 88 12.30 5.08 9.54
CA GLU A 88 13.13 5.05 10.74
C GLU A 88 12.28 4.97 12.02
N ASN A 89 11.26 5.82 12.15
CA ASN A 89 10.41 5.88 13.34
C ASN A 89 9.59 4.60 13.56
N GLU A 90 9.03 4.05 12.48
CA GLU A 90 8.21 2.83 12.53
C GLU A 90 9.03 1.54 12.53
N LYS A 91 10.37 1.63 12.50
CA LYS A 91 11.29 0.49 12.27
C LYS A 91 10.92 -0.28 11.00
N GLY A 92 10.47 0.46 9.99
CA GLY A 92 10.12 -0.03 8.67
C GLY A 92 11.26 0.07 7.67
N ARG A 93 10.93 -0.13 6.40
CA ARG A 93 11.82 0.09 5.27
C ARG A 93 11.05 0.66 4.09
N GLN A 94 11.73 1.45 3.26
CA GLN A 94 11.19 1.81 1.96
C GLN A 94 11.08 0.57 1.07
N VAL A 95 10.02 0.54 0.27
CA VAL A 95 9.71 -0.55 -0.66
C VAL A 95 9.21 0.05 -1.96
N SER A 96 9.49 -0.61 -3.07
CA SER A 96 8.83 -0.32 -4.34
C SER A 96 7.44 -0.96 -4.40
N TRP A 97 6.58 -0.47 -5.29
CA TRP A 97 5.27 -1.10 -5.53
C TRP A 97 5.43 -2.57 -5.96
N GLU A 98 6.43 -2.84 -6.81
CA GLU A 98 6.78 -4.15 -7.34
C GLU A 98 7.23 -5.15 -6.26
N GLU A 99 7.76 -4.66 -5.13
CA GLU A 99 8.12 -5.49 -3.99
C GLU A 99 6.94 -5.85 -3.09
N THR A 100 5.84 -5.08 -3.14
CA THR A 100 4.69 -5.30 -2.25
C THR A 100 4.12 -6.72 -2.32
N PRO A 101 4.00 -7.40 -3.49
CA PRO A 101 3.55 -8.80 -3.53
C PRO A 101 4.39 -9.76 -2.69
N GLY A 102 5.71 -9.56 -2.64
CA GLY A 102 6.64 -10.41 -1.88
C GLY A 102 6.41 -10.28 -0.38
N ILE A 103 6.15 -9.04 0.08
CA ILE A 103 5.84 -8.72 1.47
C ILE A 103 4.52 -9.37 1.89
N LEU A 104 3.48 -9.22 1.07
CA LEU A 104 2.15 -9.78 1.32
C LEU A 104 2.17 -11.31 1.42
N ARG A 105 2.94 -11.99 0.57
CA ARG A 105 3.10 -13.46 0.60
C ARG A 105 3.81 -13.94 1.87
N SER A 106 4.87 -13.25 2.29
CA SER A 106 5.61 -13.60 3.51
C SER A 106 4.73 -13.49 4.75
N LYS A 107 3.82 -12.50 4.81
CA LYS A 107 2.90 -12.33 5.94
C LYS A 107 1.86 -13.44 6.02
N SER A 108 1.29 -13.86 4.88
CA SER A 108 0.33 -14.97 4.83
C SER A 108 0.92 -16.31 5.30
N GLN A 109 2.23 -16.52 5.09
CA GLN A 109 2.94 -17.72 5.56
C GLN A 109 3.19 -17.69 7.06
N LEU A 110 3.52 -16.52 7.63
CA LEU A 110 3.73 -16.35 9.08
C LEU A 110 2.44 -16.57 9.89
N THR A 111 1.27 -16.20 9.34
CA THR A 111 -0.02 -16.41 10.03
C THR A 111 -0.53 -17.85 9.98
N LYS A 112 -0.01 -18.70 9.08
CA LYS A 112 -0.43 -20.10 8.94
C LYS A 112 0.41 -21.09 9.76
N GLY A 113 1.49 -20.65 10.38
CA GLY A 113 2.42 -21.49 11.16
C GLY A 113 2.21 -21.48 12.68
N GLY A 114 1.14 -20.86 13.18
CA GLY A 114 0.83 -20.80 14.62
C GLY A 114 -0.35 -21.70 14.99
N THR A 115 -0.04 -22.96 15.32
CA THR A 115 -0.86 -23.83 16.18
C THR A 115 0.02 -24.37 17.29
#